data_AF-A0A7C5C792-F1
#
_entry.id   AF-A0A7C5C792-F1
#
_cell.length_a   1.000
_cell.length_b   1.000
_cell.length_c   1.000
_cell.angle_alpha   90.00
_cell.angle_beta   90.00
_cell.angle_gamma   90.00
#
_symmetry.space_group_name_H-M   'P 1'
#
loop_
_entity.id
_entity.type
_entity.pdbx_description
1 polymer ?
#
loop_
_entity_poly.entity_id
_entity_poly.type
_entity_poly.pdbx_seq_one_letter_code
_entity_poly.pdbx_strand_id
1 'polypeptide(L)' 'NIISVNPKTISVDAMAITALETMEKNNISQILVEDQNNYVGVVHLHDLLKEGIF' A
#
# COMPACT_ATOMS: atom_id res chain seq x y z
N ASN A 1 -12.58 6.81 15.79
CA ASN A 1 -11.43 5.89 15.80
C ASN A 1 -10.48 6.27 14.69
N ILE A 2 -9.22 6.57 15.02
CA ILE A 2 -8.18 7.01 14.08
C ILE A 2 -7.40 5.81 13.49
N ILE A 3 -7.50 4.63 14.14
CA ILE A 3 -6.72 3.42 13.83
C ILE A 3 -7.59 2.39 13.11
N SER A 4 -6.99 1.68 12.14
CA SER A 4 -7.57 0.49 11.50
C SER A 4 -7.02 -0.78 12.15
N VAL A 5 -7.89 -1.63 12.71
CA VAL A 5 -7.50 -2.84 13.46
C VAL A 5 -7.00 -4.00 12.59
N ASN A 6 -7.20 -3.92 11.27
CA ASN A 6 -6.69 -4.88 10.30
C ASN A 6 -6.30 -4.12 9.02
N PRO A 7 -5.16 -3.42 9.04
CA PRO A 7 -4.75 -2.60 7.93
C PRO A 7 -4.49 -3.47 6.69
N LYS A 8 -4.66 -2.89 5.50
CA LYS A 8 -4.29 -3.56 4.26
C LYS A 8 -2.77 -3.53 4.12
N THR A 9 -2.21 -4.67 3.79
CA THR A 9 -0.78 -4.87 3.59
C THR A 9 -0.51 -5.41 2.19
N ILE A 10 0.72 -5.25 1.74
CA ILE A 10 1.24 -5.81 0.50
C ILE A 10 2.66 -6.36 0.73
N SER A 11 3.07 -7.37 -0.04
CA SER A 11 4.43 -7.90 0.01
C SER A 11 5.45 -6.85 -0.47
N VAL A 12 6.64 -6.85 0.12
CA VAL A 12 7.80 -6.07 -0.36
C VAL A 12 8.16 -6.35 -1.82
N ASP A 13 7.88 -7.56 -2.30
CA ASP A 13 8.15 -7.98 -3.68
C ASP A 13 7.01 -7.65 -4.66
N ALA A 14 5.94 -7.02 -4.18
CA ALA A 14 4.80 -6.71 -5.04
C ALA A 14 5.10 -5.56 -6.00
N MET A 15 4.50 -5.65 -7.20
CA MET A 15 4.60 -4.57 -8.17
C MET A 15 3.85 -3.33 -7.67
N ALA A 16 4.38 -2.16 -8.02
CA ALA A 16 3.79 -0.88 -7.64
C ALA A 16 2.36 -0.68 -8.21
N ILE A 17 2.06 -1.24 -9.39
CA ILE A 17 0.70 -1.25 -9.95
C ILE A 17 -0.27 -2.05 -9.08
N THR A 18 0.16 -3.16 -8.48
CA THR A 18 -0.66 -3.95 -7.56
C THR A 18 -0.94 -3.17 -6.28
N ALA A 19 0.02 -2.36 -5.80
CA ALA A 19 -0.20 -1.46 -4.68
C ALA A 19 -1.26 -0.41 -5.01
N LEU A 20 -1.19 0.21 -6.20
CA LEU A 20 -2.17 1.19 -6.69
C LEU A 20 -3.57 0.57 -6.76
N GLU A 21 -3.73 -0.54 -7.49
CA GLU A 21 -5.01 -1.24 -7.63
C GLU A 21 -5.61 -1.64 -6.27
N THR A 22 -4.77 -2.10 -5.34
CA THR A 22 -5.22 -2.46 -3.99
C THR A 22 -5.70 -1.24 -3.21
N MET A 23 -5.00 -0.12 -3.32
CA MET A 23 -5.40 1.14 -2.68
C MET A 23 -6.74 1.64 -3.22
N GLU A 24 -6.91 1.67 -4.55
CA GLU A 24 -8.15 2.10 -5.20
C GLU A 24 -9.33 1.18 -4.82
N LYS A 25 -9.14 -0.13 -4.93
CA LYS A 25 -10.17 -1.13 -4.61
C LYS A 25 -10.67 -1.02 -3.16
N ASN A 26 -9.79 -0.66 -2.24
CA ASN A 26 -10.13 -0.54 -0.81
C ASN A 26 -10.42 0.91 -0.40
N ASN A 27 -10.38 1.87 -1.33
CA ASN A 27 -10.59 3.29 -1.09
C ASN A 27 -9.69 3.85 0.03
N ILE A 28 -8.39 3.50 -0.02
CA ILE A 28 -7.35 3.92 0.93
C ILE A 28 -6.22 4.66 0.20
N SER A 29 -5.52 5.56 0.88
CA SER A 29 -4.43 6.37 0.31
C SER A 29 -3.02 5.93 0.74
N GLN A 30 -2.94 4.89 1.57
CA GLN A 30 -1.70 4.34 2.11
C GLN A 30 -1.87 2.83 2.25
N ILE A 31 -0.80 2.07 2.02
CA ILE A 31 -0.75 0.63 2.25
C ILE A 31 0.54 0.27 2.99
N LEU A 32 0.44 -0.65 3.95
CA LEU A 32 1.61 -1.15 4.66
C LEU A 32 2.34 -2.16 3.78
N VAL A 33 3.66 -2.19 3.88
CA VAL A 33 4.52 -3.16 3.21
C VAL A 33 5.06 -4.14 4.24
N GLU A 34 4.94 -5.42 3.94
CA GLU A 34 5.41 -6.51 4.79
C GLU A 34 6.37 -7.43 4.05
N ASP A 35 7.36 -7.95 4.77
CA ASP A 35 8.20 -9.07 4.35
C ASP A 35 8.04 -10.21 5.37
N GLN A 36 7.47 -11.33 4.96
CA GLN A 36 7.18 -12.48 5.82
C GLN A 36 6.51 -12.08 7.15
N ASN A 37 5.44 -11.27 7.08
CA ASN A 37 4.68 -10.72 8.21
C ASN A 37 5.43 -9.72 9.10
N ASN A 38 6.63 -9.30 8.70
CA ASN A 38 7.33 -8.20 9.35
C ASN A 38 7.03 -6.91 8.61
N TYR A 39 6.56 -5.89 9.33
CA TYR A 39 6.42 -4.55 8.77
C TYR A 39 7.77 -4.00 8.32
N VAL A 40 7.86 -3.56 7.06
CA VAL A 40 9.09 -3.00 6.48
C VAL A 40 8.92 -1.58 5.96
N GLY A 41 7.69 -1.10 5.77
CA GLY A 41 7.47 0.27 5.32
C GLY A 41 6.02 0.59 4.97
N VAL A 42 5.82 1.77 4.41
CA VAL A 42 4.52 2.26 3.95
C VAL A 42 4.69 2.88 2.56
N VAL A 43 3.71 2.66 1.69
CA VAL A 43 3.63 3.35 0.40
C VAL A 43 2.44 4.28 0.44
N HIS A 44 2.64 5.53 0.00
CA HIS A 44 1.57 6.49 -0.18
C HIS A 44 1.10 6.51 -1.64
N LEU A 45 -0.21 6.61 -1.85
CA LEU A 45 -0.82 6.73 -3.18
C LEU A 45 -0.19 7.86 -4.00
N HIS A 46 0.07 9.00 -3.37
CA HIS A 46 0.60 10.17 -4.06
C HIS A 46 2.02 9.98 -4.59
N ASP A 47 2.83 9.09 -4.01
CA ASP A 47 4.16 8.79 -4.51
C ASP A 47 4.06 7.94 -5.78
N LEU A 48 3.14 6.97 -5.80
CA LEU A 48 2.87 6.16 -7.01
C LEU A 48 2.43 7.03 -8.19
N LEU A 49 1.54 8.00 -7.93
CA LEU A 49 1.08 8.94 -8.96
C LEU A 49 2.19 9.87 -9.46
N LYS A 50 3.09 10.32 -8.58
CA LYS A 50 4.25 11.15 -8.96
C LYS A 50 5.23 10.39 -9.85
N GLU A 51 5.43 9.10 -9.58
CA GLU A 51 6.27 8.22 -10.40
C GLU A 51 5.61 7.84 -11.75
N GLY A 52 4.38 8.30 -12.01
CA GLY A 52 3.67 8.08 -13.27
C GLY A 52 3.08 6.67 -13.40
N ILE A 53 2.78 6.03 -12.28
CA ILE A 53 2.11 4.72 -12.24
C ILE A 53 0.60 4.95 -12.33
N PHE A 54 -0.05 4.34 -13.32
CA PHE A 54 -1.48 4.42 -13.62
C PHE A 54 -2.04 3.05 -14.00
#